data_AF-A0AAJ6TVP7-F1
#
_entry.id   AF-A0AAJ6TVP7-F1
#
_cell.length_a   1.000
_cell.length_b   1.000
_cell.length_c   1.000
_cell.angle_alpha   90.00
_cell.angle_beta   90.00
_cell.angle_gamma   90.00
#
_symmetry.space_group_name_H-M   'P 1'
#
loop_
_entity.id
_entity.type
_entity.pdbx_description
1 polymer ?
#
loop_
_entity_poly.entity_id
_entity_poly.type
_entity_poly.pdbx_seq_one_letter_code
_entity_poly.pdbx_strand_id
1 'polypeptide(L)'
;MEGEAKSKTVANENKVGYHLALTNNHKHTSFLNPYFFTTSRFSCLSLFPCFLLFAHFFTLSNAATFEIRNQCAYTVWAAAVPGGGRRLDPGQSWTITANAGTTQARIWGRTNCNFDGAGRGKCETGDCNGVLQCQAFGQPPNTLAEYALNQFNSLDFYDISLVDRFNVPMAFSPVSGNCRGIRCAGDINGQCPDVLKAPGGCNNPCTVFKTDQYGCNSGSCGPTDYSRFFKQRCPDAYSYPKDDQTSTFTCPGGTDYRVVFCP
;
A
#
# COMPACT_ATOMS: atom_id res chain seq x y z
N MET A 1 -41.66 -5.48 44.45
CA MET A 1 -40.21 -5.65 44.72
C MET A 1 -39.46 -5.27 43.46
N GLU A 2 -38.44 -4.46 43.66
CA GLU A 2 -37.77 -3.54 42.74
C GLU A 2 -36.89 -4.19 41.68
N GLY A 3 -36.41 -3.35 40.73
CA GLY A 3 -35.22 -3.59 39.91
C GLY A 3 -35.38 -3.03 38.49
N GLU A 4 -35.52 -1.72 38.31
CA GLU A 4 -34.44 -0.75 38.00
C GLU A 4 -33.93 -0.83 36.54
N ALA A 5 -34.34 0.16 35.73
CA ALA A 5 -33.84 0.44 34.40
C ALA A 5 -32.52 1.23 34.49
N LYS A 6 -31.50 0.84 33.73
CA LYS A 6 -30.30 1.66 33.49
C LYS A 6 -30.05 1.90 32.00
N SER A 7 -30.41 3.11 31.61
CA SER A 7 -29.90 3.81 30.42
C SER A 7 -28.37 3.95 30.52
N LYS A 8 -27.65 3.63 29.45
CA LYS A 8 -26.23 3.98 29.31
C LYS A 8 -26.02 4.84 28.07
N THR A 9 -25.48 6.01 28.38
CA THR A 9 -25.10 7.16 27.56
C THR A 9 -24.13 6.82 26.45
N VAL A 10 -24.38 7.40 25.27
CA VAL A 10 -23.48 7.48 24.11
C VAL A 10 -22.47 8.60 24.38
N ALA A 11 -21.17 8.29 24.31
CA ALA A 11 -20.10 9.29 24.27
C ALA A 11 -19.35 9.13 22.94
N ASN A 12 -19.33 10.23 22.19
CA ASN A 12 -18.75 10.41 20.87
C ASN A 12 -17.47 11.26 21.07
N GLU A 13 -16.29 10.74 20.73
CA GLU A 13 -15.03 11.50 20.87
C GLU A 13 -14.30 11.64 19.53
N ASN A 14 -14.33 12.90 19.06
CA ASN A 14 -13.21 13.72 18.57
C ASN A 14 -12.38 13.27 17.37
N LYS A 15 -12.74 13.84 16.21
CA LYS A 15 -11.82 14.21 15.13
C LYS A 15 -11.07 15.50 15.50
N VAL A 16 -9.74 15.50 15.41
CA VAL A 16 -8.93 16.74 15.36
C VAL A 16 -8.12 16.72 14.06
N GLY A 17 -8.48 17.62 13.15
CA GLY A 17 -7.70 17.94 11.95
C GLY A 17 -6.72 19.06 12.26
N TYR A 18 -5.50 18.95 11.72
CA TYR A 18 -4.50 20.02 11.75
C TYR A 18 -4.35 20.62 10.36
N HIS A 19 -4.73 21.89 10.23
CA HIS A 19 -4.33 22.79 9.15
C HIS A 19 -3.65 23.99 9.82
N LEU A 20 -2.36 24.21 9.54
CA LEU A 20 -1.72 25.50 9.79
C LEU A 20 -1.27 26.09 8.46
N ALA A 21 -1.83 27.26 8.15
CA ALA A 21 -1.42 28.13 7.06
C ALA A 21 -0.36 29.13 7.54
N LEU A 22 0.62 29.39 6.68
CA LEU A 22 1.64 30.42 6.82
C LEU A 22 1.09 31.78 6.37
N THR A 23 1.39 32.86 7.10
CA THR A 23 1.41 34.22 6.55
C THR A 23 2.55 35.05 7.14
N ASN A 24 3.32 35.67 6.24
CA ASN A 24 4.31 36.72 6.50
C ASN A 24 3.63 38.07 6.76
N ASN A 25 4.27 38.96 7.53
CA ASN A 25 4.19 40.41 7.25
C ASN A 25 5.34 41.22 7.87
N HIS A 26 5.87 42.13 7.04
CA HIS A 26 6.86 43.16 7.32
C HIS A 26 6.22 44.46 7.85
N LYS A 27 6.98 45.26 8.64
CA LYS A 27 7.18 46.75 8.56
C LYS A 27 7.87 47.28 9.86
N HIS A 28 9.06 47.93 9.74
CA HIS A 28 9.38 49.37 9.96
C HIS A 28 9.11 49.90 11.40
N THR A 29 9.97 50.62 12.15
CA THR A 29 10.87 51.77 11.85
C THR A 29 11.80 52.13 13.04
N SER A 30 12.97 52.71 12.72
CA SER A 30 13.96 53.59 13.41
C SER A 30 13.75 54.18 14.84
N PHE A 31 14.85 54.36 15.62
CA PHE A 31 15.55 55.65 15.91
C PHE A 31 16.74 55.54 16.93
N LEU A 32 17.92 56.01 16.50
CA LEU A 32 19.10 56.68 17.15
C LEU A 32 19.65 56.34 18.59
N ASN A 33 20.94 55.93 18.61
CA ASN A 33 22.17 56.34 19.38
C ASN A 33 22.10 57.11 20.74
N PRO A 34 23.18 57.24 21.57
CA PRO A 34 24.61 56.93 21.35
C PRO A 34 25.44 56.29 22.52
N TYR A 35 26.67 55.91 22.15
CA TYR A 35 27.90 55.59 22.91
C TYR A 35 28.01 55.93 24.42
N PHE A 36 28.59 55.04 25.24
CA PHE A 36 30.03 55.00 25.63
C PHE A 36 30.26 54.05 26.84
N PHE A 37 31.52 53.66 27.02
CA PHE A 37 32.20 53.14 28.23
C PHE A 37 32.41 51.62 28.45
N THR A 38 33.71 51.30 28.35
CA THR A 38 34.55 50.49 29.23
C THR A 38 34.73 48.98 29.03
N THR A 39 36.02 48.69 28.98
CA THR A 39 36.74 47.44 29.00
C THR A 39 36.40 46.55 30.19
N SER A 40 36.25 45.25 29.96
CA SER A 40 36.79 44.26 30.88
C SER A 40 37.22 43.01 30.11
N ARG A 41 38.50 42.67 30.25
CA ARG A 41 39.03 41.37 29.87
C ARG A 41 38.57 40.37 30.92
N PHE A 42 37.70 39.43 30.55
CA PHE A 42 37.40 38.27 31.39
C PHE A 42 37.90 36.99 30.72
N SER A 43 38.51 36.18 31.57
CA SER A 43 39.36 35.05 31.29
C SER A 43 38.71 33.95 30.45
N CYS A 44 39.49 33.44 29.52
CA CYS A 44 39.35 32.09 28.99
C CYS A 44 39.53 31.09 30.15
N LEU A 45 38.54 30.24 30.44
CA LEU A 45 38.68 28.80 30.75
C LEU A 45 37.44 28.22 31.46
N SER A 46 36.99 27.09 30.90
CA SER A 46 36.27 25.96 31.51
C SER A 46 34.73 25.91 31.43
N LEU A 47 34.27 24.78 30.85
CA LEU A 47 32.95 24.11 30.94
C LEU A 47 31.99 24.20 29.75
N PHE A 48 32.46 23.81 28.55
CA PHE A 48 31.69 22.91 27.67
C PHE A 48 32.45 21.57 27.66
N PRO A 49 31.81 20.43 27.99
CA PRO A 49 30.87 19.84 27.05
C PRO A 49 29.71 19.06 27.74
N CYS A 50 28.58 19.72 27.98
CA CYS A 50 27.32 19.03 28.31
C CYS A 50 26.40 18.99 27.08
N PHE A 51 26.95 18.71 25.89
CA PHE A 51 26.23 18.77 24.62
C PHE A 51 26.42 17.52 23.74
N LEU A 52 26.83 16.38 24.32
CA LEU A 52 27.21 15.19 23.55
C LEU A 52 26.65 13.86 24.08
N LEU A 53 25.37 13.80 24.45
CA LEU A 53 24.68 12.50 24.64
C LEU A 53 23.22 12.56 24.20
N PHE A 54 22.97 13.13 23.03
CA PHE A 54 21.76 12.79 22.28
C PHE A 54 22.19 11.99 21.05
N ALA A 55 22.79 10.82 21.31
CA ALA A 55 22.97 9.79 20.30
C ALA A 55 21.56 9.40 19.82
N HIS A 56 21.11 10.04 18.74
CA HIS A 56 20.02 9.49 17.95
C HIS A 56 20.48 8.09 17.57
N PHE A 57 19.86 7.08 18.16
CA PHE A 57 19.81 5.77 17.56
C PHE A 57 19.07 5.97 16.23
N PHE A 58 19.81 6.35 15.19
CA PHE A 58 19.34 6.22 13.82
C PHE A 58 19.20 4.72 13.62
N THR A 59 17.99 4.21 13.83
CA THR A 59 17.62 2.91 13.29
C THR A 59 17.75 3.06 11.77
N LEU A 60 18.84 2.53 11.23
CA LEU A 60 19.02 2.34 9.79
C LEU A 60 17.92 1.38 9.35
N SER A 61 16.78 1.95 8.98
CA SER A 61 15.65 1.21 8.47
C SER A 61 15.95 0.88 7.01
N ASN A 62 16.31 -0.38 6.74
CA ASN A 62 16.63 -0.80 5.37
C ASN A 62 15.38 -0.70 4.50
N ALA A 63 15.48 0.03 3.39
CA ALA A 63 14.44 0.04 2.37
C ALA A 63 14.38 -1.33 1.68
N ALA A 64 13.19 -1.79 1.33
CA ALA A 64 12.99 -3.02 0.59
C ALA A 64 12.98 -2.74 -0.91
N THR A 65 13.57 -3.63 -1.69
CA THR A 65 13.55 -3.59 -3.15
C THR A 65 12.55 -4.59 -3.69
N PHE A 66 11.78 -4.18 -4.70
CA PHE A 66 10.82 -5.03 -5.40
C PHE A 66 11.21 -5.15 -6.87
N GLU A 67 11.53 -6.35 -7.31
CA GLU A 67 11.68 -6.70 -8.73
C GLU A 67 10.30 -7.10 -9.30
N ILE A 68 9.72 -6.27 -10.17
CA ILE A 68 8.45 -6.53 -10.82
C ILE A 68 8.72 -7.06 -12.22
N ARG A 69 8.35 -8.31 -12.51
CA ARG A 69 8.66 -8.98 -13.77
C ARG A 69 7.41 -9.36 -14.53
N ASN A 70 7.40 -9.10 -15.84
CA ASN A 70 6.37 -9.62 -16.73
C ASN A 70 6.83 -10.93 -17.39
N GLN A 71 6.20 -12.05 -17.04
CA GLN A 71 6.37 -13.34 -17.73
C GLN A 71 5.16 -13.70 -18.60
N CYS A 72 4.17 -12.81 -18.69
CA CYS A 72 3.06 -13.00 -19.60
C CYS A 72 3.54 -12.98 -21.05
N ALA A 73 2.83 -13.69 -21.93
CA ALA A 73 3.05 -13.63 -23.37
C ALA A 73 2.56 -12.30 -24.01
N TYR A 74 2.07 -11.37 -23.19
CA TYR A 74 1.53 -10.07 -23.60
C TYR A 74 2.10 -8.95 -22.73
N THR A 75 2.04 -7.71 -23.24
CA THR A 75 2.46 -6.52 -22.50
C THR A 75 1.55 -6.27 -21.30
N VAL A 76 2.16 -5.97 -20.15
CA VAL A 76 1.48 -5.53 -18.93
C VAL A 76 2.00 -4.14 -18.56
N TRP A 77 1.12 -3.24 -18.13
CA TRP A 77 1.52 -1.97 -17.56
C TRP A 77 1.53 -2.12 -16.04
N ALA A 78 2.69 -2.50 -15.50
CA ALA A 78 2.90 -2.59 -14.06
C ALA A 78 2.54 -1.26 -13.39
N ALA A 79 1.98 -1.35 -12.20
CA ALA A 79 1.60 -0.22 -11.38
C ALA A 79 1.95 -0.51 -9.92
N ALA A 80 2.34 0.53 -9.20
CA ALA A 80 2.69 0.46 -7.79
C ALA A 80 2.28 1.75 -7.08
N VAL A 81 1.73 1.62 -5.88
CA VAL A 81 1.49 2.75 -4.97
C VAL A 81 2.06 2.36 -3.61
N PRO A 82 3.14 3.01 -3.13
CA PRO A 82 3.96 3.98 -3.87
C PRO A 82 4.77 3.32 -5.01
N GLY A 83 5.14 4.09 -6.04
CA GLY A 83 6.08 3.65 -7.08
C GLY A 83 5.77 4.14 -8.50
N GLY A 84 4.50 4.42 -8.83
CA GLY A 84 4.09 4.90 -10.15
C GLY A 84 3.66 3.76 -11.08
N GLY A 85 4.14 3.77 -12.32
CA GLY A 85 3.85 2.69 -13.26
C GLY A 85 4.77 2.63 -14.47
N ARG A 86 4.87 1.45 -15.07
CA ARG A 86 5.77 1.19 -16.19
C ARG A 86 5.20 0.15 -17.15
N ARG A 87 5.33 0.40 -18.45
CA ARG A 87 5.04 -0.59 -19.49
C ARG A 87 6.13 -1.67 -19.46
N LEU A 88 5.73 -2.93 -19.36
CA LEU A 88 6.60 -4.11 -19.39
C LEU A 88 6.15 -5.05 -20.51
N ASP A 89 6.99 -5.17 -21.54
CA ASP A 89 6.86 -6.24 -22.54
C ASP A 89 7.21 -7.61 -21.95
N PRO A 90 6.85 -8.71 -22.64
CA PRO A 90 7.24 -10.06 -22.21
C PRO A 90 8.73 -10.15 -21.89
N GLY A 91 9.05 -10.64 -20.69
CA GLY A 91 10.40 -10.81 -20.18
C GLY A 91 11.02 -9.56 -19.54
N GLN A 92 10.41 -8.37 -19.66
CA GLN A 92 10.92 -7.16 -19.04
C GLN A 92 10.65 -7.11 -17.53
N SER A 93 11.49 -6.35 -16.83
CA SER A 93 11.41 -6.14 -15.38
C SER A 93 11.53 -4.67 -15.01
N TRP A 94 10.99 -4.33 -13.83
CA TRP A 94 11.04 -3.01 -13.23
C TRP A 94 11.33 -3.12 -11.75
N THR A 95 12.37 -2.43 -11.30
CA THR A 95 12.71 -2.35 -9.90
C THR A 95 12.15 -1.08 -9.27
N ILE A 96 11.48 -1.22 -8.13
CA ILE A 96 11.11 -0.11 -7.25
C ILE A 96 11.71 -0.32 -5.86
N THR A 97 11.85 0.76 -5.11
CA THR A 97 12.28 0.73 -3.71
C THR A 97 11.17 1.32 -2.86
N ALA A 98 10.87 0.68 -1.73
CA ALA A 98 9.93 1.17 -0.74
C ALA A 98 10.63 1.34 0.60
N ASN A 99 10.44 2.49 1.21
CA ASN A 99 11.01 2.78 2.52
C ASN A 99 10.38 1.84 3.56
N ALA A 100 11.17 1.40 4.53
CA ALA A 100 10.62 0.73 5.70
C ALA A 100 9.60 1.64 6.41
N GLY A 101 8.55 1.04 6.98
CA GLY A 101 7.38 1.75 7.49
C GLY A 101 6.32 2.06 6.43
N THR A 102 6.56 1.78 5.14
CA THR A 102 5.51 1.87 4.09
C THR A 102 4.33 0.96 4.47
N THR A 103 3.11 1.49 4.36
CA THR A 103 1.86 0.76 4.66
C THR A 103 0.85 0.93 3.53
N GLN A 104 -0.17 0.07 3.48
CA GLN A 104 -1.25 0.12 2.49
C GLN A 104 -0.70 0.17 1.05
N ALA A 105 0.41 -0.51 0.80
CA ALA A 105 1.07 -0.45 -0.49
C ALA A 105 0.61 -1.59 -1.39
N ARG A 106 0.54 -1.30 -2.69
CA ARG A 106 0.01 -2.22 -3.70
C ARG A 106 0.88 -2.25 -4.94
N ILE A 107 1.07 -3.43 -5.51
CA ILE A 107 1.61 -3.66 -6.85
C ILE A 107 0.59 -4.47 -7.65
N TRP A 108 0.31 -4.08 -8.89
CA TRP A 108 -0.61 -4.81 -9.76
C TRP A 108 -0.26 -4.67 -11.25
N GLY A 109 -0.80 -5.57 -12.07
CA GLY A 109 -0.68 -5.54 -13.51
C GLY A 109 -1.91 -4.92 -14.16
N ARG A 110 -1.71 -3.97 -15.08
CA ARG A 110 -2.79 -3.40 -15.90
C ARG A 110 -2.73 -3.96 -17.32
N THR A 111 -3.90 -4.21 -17.92
CA THR A 111 -3.98 -4.83 -19.25
C THR A 111 -4.66 -3.90 -20.27
N ASN A 112 -4.33 -4.15 -21.55
CA ASN A 112 -4.92 -3.47 -22.71
C ASN A 112 -4.95 -1.93 -22.55
N CYS A 113 -3.79 -1.35 -22.20
CA CYS A 113 -3.68 0.08 -21.99
C CYS A 113 -3.26 0.82 -23.25
N ASN A 114 -3.74 2.05 -23.39
CA ASN A 114 -3.27 3.01 -24.38
C ASN A 114 -2.98 4.34 -23.69
N PHE A 115 -1.76 4.86 -23.84
CA PHE A 115 -1.31 6.13 -23.26
C PHE A 115 -0.70 7.01 -24.35
N ASP A 116 -0.94 8.32 -24.27
CA ASP A 116 -0.27 9.33 -25.06
C ASP A 116 1.18 9.56 -24.59
N GLY A 117 1.92 10.42 -25.30
CA GLY A 117 3.30 10.78 -24.95
C GLY A 117 3.46 11.50 -23.60
N ALA A 118 2.37 12.03 -23.04
CA ALA A 118 2.34 12.62 -21.70
C ALA A 118 1.95 11.60 -20.61
N GLY A 119 1.75 10.33 -20.97
CA GLY A 119 1.35 9.27 -20.06
C GLY A 119 -0.12 9.35 -19.62
N ARG A 120 -1.00 10.01 -20.38
CA ARG A 120 -2.46 10.02 -20.14
C ARG A 120 -3.17 9.09 -21.10
N GLY A 121 -4.22 8.43 -20.63
CA GLY A 121 -4.85 7.37 -21.40
C GLY A 121 -5.82 6.54 -20.59
N LYS A 122 -5.90 5.25 -20.89
CA LYS A 122 -6.79 4.32 -20.21
C LYS A 122 -6.29 2.88 -20.31
N CYS A 123 -6.51 2.10 -19.25
CA CYS A 123 -6.41 0.65 -19.24
C CYS A 123 -7.79 -0.02 -19.18
N GLU A 124 -7.90 -1.24 -19.71
CA GLU A 124 -9.12 -2.04 -19.58
C GLU A 124 -9.30 -2.58 -18.16
N THR A 125 -8.20 -3.03 -17.55
CA THR A 125 -8.17 -3.49 -16.15
C THR A 125 -7.11 -2.76 -15.33
N GLY A 126 -7.39 -2.51 -14.06
CA GLY A 126 -6.44 -1.89 -13.13
C GLY A 126 -6.11 -0.42 -13.41
N ASP A 127 -6.93 0.29 -14.20
CA ASP A 127 -6.69 1.70 -14.54
C ASP A 127 -6.63 2.58 -13.28
N CYS A 128 -5.66 3.48 -13.21
CA CYS A 128 -5.41 4.31 -12.02
C CYS A 128 -5.67 5.80 -12.31
N ASN A 129 -6.89 6.11 -12.74
CA ASN A 129 -7.36 7.45 -13.16
C ASN A 129 -6.72 7.93 -14.46
N GLY A 130 -6.56 7.02 -15.43
CA GLY A 130 -6.13 7.33 -16.78
C GLY A 130 -4.69 7.85 -16.88
N VAL A 131 -3.83 7.53 -15.92
CA VAL A 131 -2.42 7.92 -15.92
C VAL A 131 -1.48 6.72 -15.91
N LEU A 132 -0.35 6.83 -16.61
CA LEU A 132 0.69 5.80 -16.63
C LEU A 132 1.36 5.68 -15.25
N GLN A 133 1.66 6.82 -14.62
CA GLN A 133 2.30 6.91 -13.31
C GLN A 133 1.22 6.96 -12.21
N CYS A 134 0.84 5.81 -11.68
CA CYS A 134 -0.23 5.72 -10.69
C CYS A 134 0.11 6.48 -9.40
N GLN A 135 -0.84 7.30 -8.94
CA GLN A 135 -0.83 7.97 -7.63
C GLN A 135 -1.99 7.51 -6.73
N ALA A 136 -2.85 6.66 -7.26
CA ALA A 136 -4.01 6.09 -6.61
C ALA A 136 -4.14 4.61 -7.00
N PHE A 137 -4.91 3.85 -6.23
CA PHE A 137 -5.18 2.44 -6.53
C PHE A 137 -5.94 2.27 -7.85
N GLY A 138 -5.71 1.14 -8.51
CA GLY A 138 -6.34 0.81 -9.77
C GLY A 138 -7.79 0.37 -9.61
N GLN A 139 -8.60 0.62 -10.65
CA GLN A 139 -9.98 0.16 -10.73
C GLN A 139 -10.04 -1.37 -10.89
N PRO A 140 -10.89 -2.07 -10.14
CA PRO A 140 -11.10 -3.52 -10.30
C PRO A 140 -11.66 -3.89 -11.69
N PRO A 141 -11.42 -5.12 -12.19
CA PRO A 141 -10.66 -6.19 -11.54
C PRO A 141 -9.15 -6.02 -11.67
N ASN A 142 -8.41 -6.26 -10.59
CA ASN A 142 -6.96 -6.28 -10.56
C ASN A 142 -6.42 -7.17 -9.43
N THR A 143 -5.59 -8.14 -9.79
CA THR A 143 -4.87 -8.98 -8.82
C THR A 143 -3.82 -8.12 -8.12
N LEU A 144 -3.87 -8.07 -6.79
CA LEU A 144 -3.00 -7.22 -5.98
C LEU A 144 -1.92 -8.04 -5.29
N ALA A 145 -0.69 -7.53 -5.28
CA ALA A 145 0.28 -7.80 -4.23
C ALA A 145 0.19 -6.65 -3.23
N GLU A 146 -0.24 -6.93 -2.01
CA GLU A 146 -0.34 -5.94 -0.93
C GLU A 146 0.81 -6.12 0.06
N TYR A 147 1.35 -5.02 0.58
CA TYR A 147 2.44 -5.10 1.56
C TYR A 147 2.46 -3.94 2.56
N ALA A 148 3.01 -4.21 3.73
CA ALA A 148 3.36 -3.25 4.77
C ALA A 148 4.71 -3.62 5.40
N LEU A 149 5.68 -2.71 5.39
CA LEU A 149 7.09 -3.01 5.69
C LEU A 149 7.49 -2.58 7.09
N ASN A 150 8.27 -3.40 7.79
CA ASN A 150 8.80 -3.13 9.13
C ASN A 150 7.72 -2.66 10.13
N GLN A 151 6.67 -3.46 10.26
CA GLN A 151 5.51 -3.21 11.11
C GLN A 151 5.73 -3.82 12.51
N PHE A 152 4.70 -4.43 13.09
CA PHE A 152 4.78 -5.09 14.39
C PHE A 152 5.92 -6.13 14.43
N ASN A 153 6.69 -6.13 15.52
CA ASN A 153 7.87 -7.00 15.71
C ASN A 153 8.92 -6.93 14.59
N SER A 154 9.05 -5.79 13.91
CA SER A 154 9.98 -5.61 12.79
C SER A 154 9.76 -6.64 11.68
N LEU A 155 8.50 -7.01 11.46
CA LEU A 155 8.09 -7.90 10.38
C LEU A 155 7.50 -7.10 9.23
N ASP A 156 7.81 -7.51 8.02
CA ASP A 156 7.03 -7.17 6.84
C ASP A 156 5.80 -8.08 6.80
N PHE A 157 4.66 -7.51 6.40
CA PHE A 157 3.42 -8.22 6.12
C PHE A 157 3.14 -8.11 4.63
N TYR A 158 2.78 -9.22 4.01
CA TYR A 158 2.49 -9.26 2.59
C TYR A 158 1.46 -10.33 2.24
N ASP A 159 0.75 -10.10 1.15
CA ASP A 159 -0.28 -11.00 0.66
C ASP A 159 -0.55 -10.80 -0.84
N ILE A 160 -1.25 -11.77 -1.44
CA ILE A 160 -1.93 -11.58 -2.70
C ILE A 160 -3.42 -11.42 -2.38
N SER A 161 -4.05 -10.41 -2.94
CA SER A 161 -5.46 -10.11 -2.67
C SER A 161 -6.31 -10.17 -3.93
N LEU A 162 -7.38 -10.95 -3.85
CA LEU A 162 -8.45 -11.06 -4.83
C LEU A 162 -9.74 -10.41 -4.32
N VAL A 163 -9.65 -9.56 -3.29
CA VAL A 163 -10.76 -8.71 -2.85
C VAL A 163 -11.11 -7.69 -3.95
N ASP A 164 -10.08 -7.09 -4.56
CA ASP A 164 -10.16 -6.28 -5.79
C ASP A 164 -10.04 -7.14 -7.07
N ARG A 165 -10.12 -8.46 -6.89
CA ARG A 165 -10.47 -9.49 -7.88
C ARG A 165 -9.29 -9.87 -8.78
N PHE A 166 -9.57 -10.47 -9.93
CA PHE A 166 -8.54 -11.13 -10.73
C PHE A 166 -8.52 -10.62 -12.16
N ASN A 167 -7.32 -10.32 -12.66
CA ASN A 167 -7.08 -10.05 -14.08
C ASN A 167 -5.84 -10.79 -14.60
N VAL A 168 -4.74 -10.76 -13.86
CA VAL A 168 -3.44 -11.32 -14.27
C VAL A 168 -2.92 -12.26 -13.17
N PRO A 169 -2.54 -13.51 -13.49
CA PRO A 169 -1.89 -14.41 -12.53
C PRO A 169 -0.65 -13.77 -11.89
N MET A 170 -0.42 -14.05 -10.61
CA MET A 170 0.64 -13.40 -9.83
C MET A 170 1.37 -14.37 -8.92
N ALA A 171 2.69 -14.21 -8.82
CA ALA A 171 3.48 -14.70 -7.71
C ALA A 171 4.13 -13.53 -6.98
N PHE A 172 4.20 -13.62 -5.67
CA PHE A 172 4.85 -12.64 -4.81
C PHE A 172 5.74 -13.41 -3.85
N SER A 173 7.05 -13.21 -3.95
CA SER A 173 8.00 -14.03 -3.21
C SER A 173 9.14 -13.20 -2.67
N PRO A 174 9.62 -13.49 -1.45
CA PRO A 174 10.84 -12.90 -0.95
C PRO A 174 12.04 -13.41 -1.77
N VAL A 175 12.99 -12.52 -2.04
CA VAL A 175 14.27 -12.81 -2.71
C VAL A 175 15.37 -13.04 -1.68
N SER A 176 15.22 -12.45 -0.48
CA SER A 176 16.06 -12.65 0.70
C SER A 176 15.21 -13.13 1.90
N GLY A 177 15.79 -13.40 3.07
CA GLY A 177 15.01 -13.59 4.30
C GLY A 177 14.37 -14.96 4.56
N ASN A 178 14.53 -15.97 3.68
CA ASN A 178 14.08 -17.36 3.89
C ASN A 178 12.59 -17.53 4.29
N CYS A 179 11.70 -16.65 3.82
CA CYS A 179 10.26 -16.79 4.04
C CYS A 179 9.57 -17.47 2.84
N ARG A 180 8.30 -17.83 3.04
CA ARG A 180 7.48 -18.54 2.06
C ARG A 180 7.00 -17.62 0.94
N GLY A 181 7.30 -17.93 -0.32
CA GLY A 181 6.64 -17.28 -1.45
C GLY A 181 5.17 -17.69 -1.60
N ILE A 182 4.35 -16.78 -2.14
CA ILE A 182 2.91 -16.97 -2.37
C ILE A 182 2.56 -16.83 -3.85
N ARG A 183 1.50 -17.53 -4.27
CA ARG A 183 1.14 -17.61 -5.69
C ARG A 183 -0.37 -17.73 -5.90
N CYS A 184 -0.86 -17.01 -6.89
CA CYS A 184 -2.19 -17.15 -7.45
C CYS A 184 -2.09 -17.29 -8.97
N ALA A 185 -2.10 -18.54 -9.45
CA ALA A 185 -1.95 -18.86 -10.87
C ALA A 185 -3.00 -19.84 -11.40
N GLY A 186 -4.11 -20.01 -10.69
CA GLY A 186 -5.26 -20.75 -11.19
C GLY A 186 -5.92 -20.03 -12.37
N ASP A 187 -6.56 -20.79 -13.26
CA ASP A 187 -7.31 -20.26 -14.40
C ASP A 187 -8.64 -19.63 -13.93
N ILE A 188 -8.54 -18.46 -13.31
CA ILE A 188 -9.70 -17.72 -12.80
C ILE A 188 -10.46 -17.03 -13.93
N ASN A 189 -9.78 -16.50 -14.95
CA ASN A 189 -10.44 -15.83 -16.07
C ASN A 189 -11.22 -16.82 -16.94
N GLY A 190 -10.61 -17.96 -17.30
CA GLY A 190 -11.27 -18.98 -18.12
C GLY A 190 -12.43 -19.67 -17.42
N GLN A 191 -12.39 -19.75 -16.08
CA GLN A 191 -13.41 -20.42 -15.27
C GLN A 191 -14.31 -19.43 -14.52
N CYS A 192 -14.21 -18.13 -14.82
CA CYS A 192 -14.97 -17.11 -14.12
C CYS A 192 -16.48 -17.38 -14.27
N PRO A 193 -17.25 -17.43 -13.16
CA PRO A 193 -18.70 -17.54 -13.23
C PRO A 193 -19.29 -16.44 -14.11
N ASP A 194 -20.29 -16.73 -14.92
CA ASP A 194 -20.82 -15.78 -15.92
C ASP A 194 -21.26 -14.44 -15.29
N VAL A 195 -21.87 -14.49 -14.11
CA VAL A 195 -22.31 -13.31 -13.36
C VAL A 195 -21.15 -12.42 -12.88
N LEU A 196 -19.92 -12.94 -12.89
CA LEU A 196 -18.71 -12.27 -12.43
C LEU A 196 -17.78 -11.87 -13.59
N LYS A 197 -18.06 -12.27 -14.84
CA LYS A 197 -17.19 -11.94 -15.97
C LYS A 197 -17.08 -10.44 -16.18
N ALA A 198 -15.87 -9.96 -16.45
CA ALA A 198 -15.57 -8.59 -16.82
C ALA A 198 -14.60 -8.56 -18.01
N PRO A 199 -14.54 -7.46 -18.77
CA PRO A 199 -13.49 -7.28 -19.77
C PRO A 199 -12.11 -7.49 -19.13
N GLY A 200 -11.33 -8.44 -19.66
CA GLY A 200 -9.97 -8.73 -19.20
C GLY A 200 -9.83 -9.33 -17.80
N GLY A 201 -10.91 -9.74 -17.13
CA GLY A 201 -10.82 -10.25 -15.77
C GLY A 201 -12.08 -10.93 -15.22
N CYS A 202 -12.02 -11.28 -13.94
CA CYS A 202 -13.11 -11.85 -13.17
C CYS A 202 -13.40 -10.98 -11.95
N ASN A 203 -14.61 -10.47 -11.83
CA ASN A 203 -15.09 -9.66 -10.72
C ASN A 203 -15.50 -10.51 -9.50
N ASN A 204 -15.72 -9.88 -8.36
CA ASN A 204 -16.33 -10.43 -7.14
C ASN A 204 -17.80 -9.97 -7.05
N PRO A 205 -18.69 -10.78 -6.46
CA PRO A 205 -20.10 -10.45 -6.25
C PRO A 205 -20.38 -9.08 -5.61
N CYS A 206 -19.49 -8.51 -4.78
CA CYS A 206 -19.70 -7.20 -4.17
C CYS A 206 -19.92 -6.08 -5.20
N THR A 207 -19.16 -6.04 -6.29
CA THR A 207 -19.35 -4.96 -7.30
C THR A 207 -20.56 -5.23 -8.18
N VAL A 208 -20.92 -6.50 -8.35
CA VAL A 208 -22.06 -6.91 -9.18
C VAL A 208 -23.37 -6.70 -8.43
N PHE A 209 -23.47 -7.20 -7.20
CA PHE A 209 -24.70 -7.21 -6.41
C PHE A 209 -24.82 -6.03 -5.44
N LYS A 210 -23.72 -5.34 -5.11
CA LYS A 210 -23.70 -4.18 -4.19
C LYS A 210 -24.37 -4.41 -2.83
N THR A 211 -24.28 -5.64 -2.31
CA THR A 211 -24.84 -5.99 -0.99
C THR A 211 -23.75 -6.12 0.07
N ASP A 212 -24.07 -5.74 1.31
CA ASP A 212 -23.16 -5.82 2.45
C ASP A 212 -22.61 -7.23 2.70
N GLN A 213 -23.39 -8.27 2.37
CA GLN A 213 -22.97 -9.67 2.46
C GLN A 213 -21.65 -9.96 1.72
N TYR A 214 -21.39 -9.27 0.60
CA TYR A 214 -20.20 -9.48 -0.22
C TYR A 214 -19.16 -8.37 -0.04
N GLY A 215 -19.59 -7.15 0.31
CA GLY A 215 -18.71 -6.01 0.54
C GLY A 215 -18.15 -5.90 1.95
N CYS A 216 -18.73 -6.64 2.90
CA CYS A 216 -18.34 -6.62 4.31
C CYS A 216 -18.33 -5.21 4.94
N ASN A 217 -19.11 -4.25 4.41
CA ASN A 217 -19.12 -2.86 4.88
C ASN A 217 -19.76 -2.72 6.28
N SER A 218 -20.56 -3.71 6.69
CA SER A 218 -21.16 -3.79 8.02
C SER A 218 -21.27 -5.27 8.46
N GLY A 219 -21.10 -5.55 9.75
CA GLY A 219 -21.38 -6.87 10.35
C GLY A 219 -20.31 -7.97 10.23
N SER A 220 -20.74 -9.21 10.49
CA SER A 220 -19.93 -10.42 10.33
C SER A 220 -19.86 -10.79 8.85
N CYS A 221 -18.64 -10.93 8.31
CA CYS A 221 -18.42 -11.29 6.92
C CYS A 221 -17.68 -12.62 6.88
N GLY A 222 -18.24 -13.57 6.14
CA GLY A 222 -17.72 -14.93 6.05
C GLY A 222 -17.62 -15.41 4.59
N PRO A 223 -17.13 -16.64 4.38
CA PRO A 223 -16.97 -17.19 3.04
C PRO A 223 -18.30 -17.39 2.33
N THR A 224 -18.34 -17.02 1.06
CA THR A 224 -19.48 -17.20 0.14
C THR A 224 -19.11 -18.20 -0.95
N ASP A 225 -20.08 -18.65 -1.76
CA ASP A 225 -19.79 -19.53 -2.90
C ASP A 225 -18.78 -18.90 -3.87
N TYR A 226 -18.88 -17.58 -4.05
CA TYR A 226 -17.96 -16.83 -4.91
C TYR A 226 -16.57 -16.64 -4.30
N SER A 227 -16.45 -16.33 -3.00
CA SER A 227 -15.11 -16.26 -2.39
C SER A 227 -14.45 -17.64 -2.37
N ARG A 228 -15.23 -18.72 -2.14
CA ARG A 228 -14.74 -20.10 -2.25
C ARG A 228 -14.26 -20.43 -3.67
N PHE A 229 -14.90 -19.91 -4.73
CA PHE A 229 -14.42 -20.07 -6.11
C PHE A 229 -12.99 -19.53 -6.29
N PHE A 230 -12.70 -18.34 -5.78
CA PHE A 230 -11.36 -17.74 -5.82
C PHE A 230 -10.38 -18.51 -4.93
N LYS A 231 -10.78 -18.83 -3.69
CA LYS A 231 -9.92 -19.50 -2.71
C LYS A 231 -9.48 -20.90 -3.15
N GLN A 232 -10.36 -21.66 -3.80
CA GLN A 232 -10.03 -22.98 -4.34
C GLN A 232 -8.95 -22.92 -5.43
N ARG A 233 -8.89 -21.81 -6.18
CA ARG A 233 -7.92 -21.61 -7.28
C ARG A 233 -6.64 -20.93 -6.83
N CYS A 234 -6.73 -20.14 -5.77
CA CYS A 234 -5.62 -19.43 -5.16
C CYS A 234 -5.69 -19.54 -3.62
N PRO A 235 -5.26 -20.68 -3.05
CA PRO A 235 -5.35 -20.93 -1.61
C PRO A 235 -4.59 -19.91 -0.76
N ASP A 236 -3.52 -19.35 -1.30
CA ASP A 236 -2.66 -18.38 -0.60
C ASP A 236 -3.19 -16.95 -0.65
N ALA A 237 -4.24 -16.68 -1.44
CA ALA A 237 -4.73 -15.32 -1.64
C ALA A 237 -5.94 -15.00 -0.78
N TYR A 238 -6.09 -13.74 -0.40
CA TYR A 238 -7.33 -13.23 0.17
C TYR A 238 -8.47 -13.37 -0.84
N SER A 239 -9.53 -14.07 -0.46
CA SER A 239 -10.74 -14.24 -1.27
C SER A 239 -11.91 -13.37 -0.81
N TYR A 240 -11.85 -12.87 0.42
CA TYR A 240 -12.79 -11.92 1.03
C TYR A 240 -12.07 -11.12 2.13
N PRO A 241 -12.61 -9.96 2.56
CA PRO A 241 -11.94 -9.03 3.49
C PRO A 241 -11.50 -9.57 4.87
N LYS A 242 -12.00 -10.73 5.33
CA LYS A 242 -11.67 -11.31 6.64
C LYS A 242 -11.03 -12.71 6.51
N ASP A 243 -10.26 -12.91 5.44
CA ASP A 243 -9.57 -14.17 5.10
C ASP A 243 -8.13 -14.23 5.67
N ASP A 244 -7.89 -13.58 6.80
CA ASP A 244 -6.54 -13.34 7.34
C ASP A 244 -5.80 -14.63 7.70
N GLN A 245 -6.52 -15.61 8.27
CA GLN A 245 -5.94 -16.83 8.84
C GLN A 245 -5.13 -17.65 7.83
N THR A 246 -5.45 -17.55 6.53
CA THR A 246 -4.82 -18.35 5.48
C THR A 246 -4.15 -17.52 4.38
N SER A 247 -4.13 -16.19 4.55
CA SER A 247 -3.75 -15.27 3.47
C SER A 247 -2.74 -14.19 3.88
N THR A 248 -2.45 -14.04 5.17
CA THR A 248 -1.40 -13.13 5.66
C THR A 248 -0.07 -13.85 5.81
N PHE A 249 0.97 -13.30 5.19
CA PHE A 249 2.33 -13.83 5.27
C PHE A 249 3.28 -12.79 5.85
N THR A 250 4.34 -13.27 6.49
CA THR A 250 5.33 -12.40 7.12
C THR A 250 6.76 -12.76 6.74
N CYS A 251 7.62 -11.75 6.80
CA CYS A 251 9.05 -11.85 6.60
C CYS A 251 9.78 -10.93 7.60
N PRO A 252 11.06 -11.17 7.90
CA PRO A 252 11.87 -10.19 8.61
C PRO A 252 11.91 -8.85 7.86
N GLY A 253 11.84 -7.74 8.59
CA GLY A 253 11.88 -6.40 8.02
C GLY A 253 13.15 -6.15 7.21
N GLY A 254 12.98 -5.48 6.06
CA GLY A 254 14.07 -5.22 5.11
C GLY A 254 14.34 -6.39 4.16
N THR A 255 13.40 -7.32 4.03
CA THR A 255 13.44 -8.36 2.99
C THR A 255 13.21 -7.73 1.62
N ASP A 256 13.94 -8.20 0.61
CA ASP A 256 13.69 -7.83 -0.79
C ASP A 256 12.69 -8.81 -1.39
N TYR A 257 11.91 -8.36 -2.38
CA TYR A 257 10.84 -9.14 -2.96
C TYR A 257 10.87 -9.14 -4.48
N ARG A 258 10.18 -10.12 -5.05
CA ARG A 258 9.88 -10.20 -6.46
C ARG A 258 8.39 -10.45 -6.68
N VAL A 259 7.78 -9.63 -7.55
CA VAL A 259 6.42 -9.79 -8.03
C VAL A 259 6.48 -10.21 -9.49
N VAL A 260 5.85 -11.32 -9.83
CA VAL A 260 5.87 -11.88 -11.19
C VAL A 260 4.44 -11.98 -11.72
N PHE A 261 4.19 -11.33 -12.86
CA PHE A 261 2.97 -11.51 -13.65
C PHE A 261 3.10 -12.73 -14.55
N CYS A 262 2.06 -13.57 -14.58
CA CYS A 262 2.03 -14.87 -15.27
C CYS A 262 3.22 -15.78 -14.89
N PRO A 263 3.38 -16.09 -13.60
CA PRO A 263 4.50 -16.86 -13.10
C PRO A 263 4.44 -18.34 -13.50
#